data_AF-A0A1B8P5R9-F1
#
_entry.id   AF-A0A1B8P5R9-F1
#
_cell.length_a   1.000
_cell.length_b   1.000
_cell.length_c   1.000
_cell.angle_alpha   90.00
_cell.angle_beta   90.00
_cell.angle_gamma   90.00
#
_symmetry.space_group_name_H-M   'P 1'
#
loop_
_entity.id
_entity.type
_entity.pdbx_description
1 polymer ?
#
loop_
_entity_poly.entity_id
_entity_poly.type
_entity_poly.pdbx_seq_one_letter_code
_entity_poly.pdbx_strand_id
1 'polypeptide(L)'
;MQEMLYPTSYLKSKGLGKACALLTDGRFSGGTSGLSIGHVSPEAAAGGAIGLVENGDTIRIDIPGRAIDVLLSDDELERRRQAQQARGRDAWKPTIQRVRKVSAALKAYALLATSADKGAVRDLTKLD
;
A
#
# COMPACT_ATOMS: atom_id res chain seq x y z
N MET A 1 -0.48 -0.78 -9.75
CA MET A 1 -0.21 -1.96 -8.89
C MET A 1 0.79 -2.92 -9.55
N GLN A 2 2.10 -2.63 -9.44
CA GLN A 2 3.16 -3.48 -10.02
C GLN A 2 3.37 -4.74 -9.18
N GLU A 3 3.79 -5.84 -9.80
CA GLU A 3 4.21 -7.07 -9.12
C GLU A 3 5.65 -6.98 -8.64
N MET A 4 5.89 -7.36 -7.39
CA MET A 4 7.19 -7.30 -6.74
C MET A 4 7.65 -8.70 -6.33
N LEU A 5 8.69 -9.21 -7.00
CA LEU A 5 9.37 -10.47 -6.63
C LEU A 5 10.59 -10.24 -5.73
N TYR A 6 11.25 -9.09 -5.90
CA TYR A 6 12.52 -8.82 -5.23
C TYR A 6 12.43 -8.82 -3.69
N PRO A 7 11.44 -8.15 -3.04
CA PRO A 7 11.37 -8.11 -1.58
C PRO A 7 11.24 -9.52 -0.95
N THR A 8 10.44 -10.38 -1.57
CA THR A 8 10.15 -11.72 -1.04
C THR A 8 11.35 -12.65 -1.24
N SER A 9 12.00 -12.58 -2.40
CA SER A 9 13.24 -13.31 -2.68
C SER A 9 14.39 -12.87 -1.76
N TYR A 10 14.47 -11.58 -1.43
CA TYR A 10 15.50 -11.04 -0.55
C TYR A 10 15.35 -11.56 0.89
N LEU A 11 14.15 -11.50 1.48
CA LEU A 11 13.93 -12.04 2.83
C LEU A 11 14.23 -13.54 2.89
N LYS A 12 13.83 -14.29 1.85
CA LYS A 12 14.11 -15.72 1.76
C LYS A 12 15.62 -16.00 1.75
N SER A 13 16.40 -15.27 0.95
CA SER A 13 17.86 -15.48 0.88
C SER A 13 18.59 -15.11 2.17
N LYS A 14 18.02 -14.21 2.96
CA LYS A 14 18.50 -13.85 4.30
C LYS A 14 18.00 -14.77 5.41
N GLY A 15 17.18 -15.79 5.10
CA GLY A 15 16.61 -16.70 6.10
C GLY A 15 15.52 -16.06 6.97
N LEU A 16 15.02 -14.88 6.60
CA LEU A 16 14.08 -14.08 7.40
C LEU A 16 12.61 -14.33 7.05
N GLY A 17 12.30 -15.22 6.10
CA GLY A 17 10.92 -15.44 5.63
C GLY A 17 9.93 -15.94 6.69
N LYS A 18 10.41 -16.46 7.83
CA LYS A 18 9.57 -16.83 8.99
C LYS A 18 9.54 -15.76 10.09
N ALA A 19 10.48 -14.82 10.06
CA ALA A 19 10.68 -13.82 11.11
C ALA A 19 10.13 -12.43 10.73
N CYS A 20 9.87 -12.19 9.44
CA CYS A 20 9.44 -10.90 8.93
C CYS A 20 8.26 -11.08 7.97
N ALA A 21 7.20 -10.29 8.18
CA ALA A 21 6.07 -10.18 7.28
C ALA A 21 6.28 -9.04 6.28
N LEU A 22 5.69 -9.16 5.09
CA LEU A 22 5.65 -8.13 4.07
C LEU A 22 4.22 -7.69 3.82
N LEU A 23 4.00 -6.38 3.74
CA LEU A 23 2.69 -5.77 3.52
C LEU A 23 2.80 -4.69 2.44
N THR A 24 1.85 -4.65 1.51
CA THR A 24 1.83 -3.62 0.45
C THR A 24 0.42 -3.40 -0.11
N ASP A 25 0.13 -2.16 -0.53
CA ASP A 25 -0.98 -1.81 -1.41
C ASP A 25 -0.70 -2.17 -2.89
N GLY A 26 0.48 -2.73 -3.18
CA GLY A 26 0.87 -3.34 -4.44
C GLY A 26 0.58 -4.84 -4.51
N ARG A 27 1.42 -5.56 -5.27
CA ARG A 27 1.32 -7.02 -5.44
C ARG A 27 2.66 -7.69 -5.17
N PHE A 28 2.60 -8.90 -4.63
CA PHE A 28 3.73 -9.83 -4.61
C PHE A 28 3.55 -10.91 -5.68
N SER A 29 4.65 -11.52 -6.10
CA SER A 29 4.61 -12.57 -7.11
C SER A 29 4.18 -13.94 -6.57
N GLY A 30 3.65 -14.82 -7.41
CA GLY A 30 3.19 -16.16 -7.01
C GLY A 30 4.27 -17.07 -6.43
N GLY A 31 5.56 -16.81 -6.70
CA GLY A 31 6.69 -17.54 -6.11
C GLY A 31 7.07 -17.14 -4.68
N THR A 32 6.21 -16.37 -4.01
CA THR A 32 6.47 -15.79 -2.69
C THR A 32 6.37 -16.83 -1.57
N SER A 33 7.17 -16.65 -0.52
CA SER A 33 7.18 -17.48 0.68
C SER A 33 7.06 -16.63 1.94
N GLY A 34 6.58 -17.22 3.03
CA GLY A 34 6.35 -16.48 4.28
C GLY A 34 5.08 -15.63 4.22
N LEU A 35 4.92 -14.74 5.20
CA LEU A 35 3.73 -13.91 5.30
C LEU A 35 3.86 -12.67 4.41
N SER A 36 3.35 -12.74 3.18
CA SER A 36 3.42 -11.65 2.21
C SER A 36 2.03 -11.27 1.71
N ILE A 37 1.57 -10.09 2.13
CA ILE A 37 0.19 -9.63 1.98
C ILE A 37 0.18 -8.45 1.01
N GLY A 38 -0.47 -8.65 -0.13
CA GLY A 38 -0.71 -7.59 -1.12
C GLY A 38 -2.14 -7.07 -1.06
N HIS A 39 -2.46 -6.15 -1.98
CA HIS A 39 -3.82 -5.63 -2.18
C HIS A 39 -4.43 -4.90 -0.97
N VAL A 40 -3.60 -4.38 -0.07
CA VAL A 40 -4.09 -3.55 1.03
C VAL A 40 -4.87 -2.37 0.45
N SER A 41 -6.12 -2.26 0.88
CA SER A 41 -7.08 -1.30 0.37
C SER A 41 -7.80 -0.63 1.56
N PRO A 42 -8.05 0.69 1.53
CA PRO A 42 -7.61 1.65 0.50
C PRO A 42 -6.08 1.75 0.39
N GLU A 43 -5.58 2.02 -0.82
CA GLU A 43 -4.13 2.20 -1.05
C GLU A 43 -3.61 3.48 -0.37
N ALA A 44 -2.29 3.60 -0.18
CA ALA A 44 -1.70 4.77 0.45
C ALA A 44 -2.05 6.07 -0.30
N ALA A 45 -2.04 6.03 -1.64
CA ALA A 45 -2.39 7.18 -2.47
C ALA A 45 -3.86 7.61 -2.35
N ALA A 46 -4.74 6.70 -1.90
CA ALA A 46 -6.18 6.95 -1.68
C ALA A 46 -6.50 7.31 -0.22
N GLY A 47 -5.48 7.50 0.63
CA GLY A 47 -5.69 7.85 2.03
C GLY A 47 -5.88 6.67 2.97
N GLY A 48 -5.56 5.45 2.55
CA GLY A 48 -5.64 4.28 3.42
C GLY A 48 -4.71 4.34 4.63
N ALA A 49 -5.04 3.59 5.68
CA ALA A 49 -4.24 3.54 6.92
C ALA A 49 -2.78 3.12 6.67
N ILE A 50 -2.52 2.29 5.64
CA ILE A 50 -1.16 1.92 5.23
C ILE A 50 -0.28 3.13 4.88
N GLY A 51 -0.88 4.24 4.42
CA GLY A 51 -0.17 5.49 4.14
C GLY A 51 0.13 6.34 5.37
N LEU A 52 -0.33 5.93 6.56
CA LEU A 52 -0.13 6.60 7.85
C LEU A 52 0.82 5.83 8.79
N VAL A 53 1.23 4.62 8.39
CA VAL A 53 2.17 3.80 9.16
C VAL A 53 3.55 4.45 9.14
N GLU A 54 4.16 4.54 10.32
CA GLU A 54 5.49 5.08 10.54
C GLU A 54 6.41 3.99 11.11
N ASN A 55 7.73 4.17 10.98
CA ASN A 55 8.69 3.21 11.51
C ASN A 55 8.55 3.08 13.03
N GLY A 56 8.46 1.84 13.51
CA GLY A 56 8.29 1.54 14.94
C GLY A 56 6.86 1.24 15.34
N ASP A 57 5.87 1.52 14.49
CA ASP A 57 4.49 1.09 14.74
C ASP A 57 4.38 -0.44 14.77
N THR A 58 3.56 -0.94 15.69
CA THR A 58 3.31 -2.38 15.79
C THR A 58 2.15 -2.76 14.87
N ILE A 59 2.39 -3.73 13.99
CA ILE A 59 1.36 -4.34 13.13
C ILE A 59 1.01 -5.72 13.69
N ARG A 60 -0.27 -5.93 14.02
CA ARG A 60 -0.82 -7.23 14.40
C ARG A 60 -1.44 -7.88 13.17
N ILE A 61 -1.04 -9.12 12.86
CA ILE A 61 -1.64 -9.92 11.80
C ILE A 61 -2.26 -11.16 12.43
N ASP A 62 -3.58 -11.26 12.37
CA ASP A 62 -4.35 -12.39 12.89
C ASP A 62 -4.93 -13.19 11.72
N ILE A 63 -4.32 -14.36 11.45
CA ILE A 63 -4.74 -15.23 10.34
C ILE A 63 -6.09 -15.92 10.63
N PRO A 64 -6.31 -16.56 11.79
CA PRO A 64 -7.63 -17.06 12.15
C PRO A 64 -8.73 -15.98 12.14
N GLY A 65 -8.44 -14.80 12.70
CA GLY A 65 -9.36 -13.66 12.74
C GLY A 65 -9.53 -12.95 11.41
N ARG A 66 -8.67 -13.21 10.42
CA ARG A 66 -8.61 -12.53 9.11
C ARG A 66 -8.50 -11.01 9.25
N ALA A 67 -7.68 -10.56 10.19
CA ALA A 67 -7.50 -9.15 10.52
C ALA A 67 -6.04 -8.72 10.45
N ILE A 68 -5.84 -7.45 10.08
CA ILE A 68 -4.54 -6.78 10.12
C ILE A 68 -4.76 -5.41 10.72
N ASP A 69 -4.15 -5.16 11.88
CA ASP A 69 -4.31 -3.93 12.63
C ASP A 69 -2.96 -3.25 12.79
N VAL A 70 -2.92 -1.94 12.54
CA VAL A 70 -1.87 -1.09 13.11
C VAL A 70 -2.30 -0.74 14.52
N LEU A 71 -1.51 -1.12 15.53
CA LEU A 71 -1.86 -0.97 16.95
C LEU A 71 -1.65 0.48 17.42
N LEU A 72 -2.43 1.38 16.84
CA LEU A 72 -2.53 2.79 17.21
C LEU A 72 -3.97 3.08 17.65
N SER A 73 -4.15 4.11 18.47
CA SER A 73 -5.49 4.61 18.77
C SER A 73 -6.09 5.32 17.54
N ASP A 74 -7.42 5.39 17.51
CA ASP A 74 -8.14 6.14 16.47
C ASP A 74 -7.72 7.62 16.46
N ASP A 75 -7.51 8.22 17.64
CA ASP A 75 -7.03 9.61 17.79
C ASP A 75 -5.66 9.82 17.13
N GLU A 76 -4.73 8.87 17.27
CA GLU A 76 -3.41 8.98 16.68
C GLU A 76 -3.47 8.80 15.16
N LEU A 77 -4.27 7.85 14.67
CA LEU A 77 -4.51 7.69 13.23
C LEU A 77 -5.14 8.95 12.64
N GLU A 78 -6.10 9.56 13.33
CA GLU A 78 -6.75 10.78 12.86
C GLU A 78 -5.79 11.96 12.90
N ARG A 79 -4.99 12.10 13.97
CA ARG A 79 -3.93 13.13 14.04
C ARG A 79 -2.96 13.03 12.86
N ARG A 80 -2.49 11.82 12.53
CA ARG A 80 -1.60 11.59 11.38
C ARG A 80 -2.31 11.87 10.05
N ARG A 81 -3.59 11.51 9.93
CA ARG A 81 -4.41 11.80 8.76
C ARG A 81 -4.55 13.30 8.53
N GLN A 82 -4.85 14.08 9.57
CA GLN A 82 -4.93 15.53 9.50
C GLN A 82 -3.59 16.16 9.12
N ALA A 83 -2.49 15.70 9.74
CA ALA A 83 -1.14 16.15 9.37
C ALA A 83 -0.82 15.85 7.89
N GLN A 84 -1.23 14.70 7.38
CA GLN A 84 -1.05 14.32 5.98
C GLN A 84 -1.91 15.16 5.04
N GLN A 85 -3.15 15.46 5.41
CA GLN A 85 -4.05 16.34 4.64
C GLN A 85 -3.56 17.79 4.62
N ALA A 86 -2.97 18.28 5.72
CA ALA A 86 -2.43 19.64 5.83
C ALA A 86 -1.30 19.93 4.82
N ARG A 87 -0.72 18.91 4.19
CA ARG A 87 0.24 19.04 3.09
C ARG A 87 -0.39 19.52 1.78
N GLY A 88 -1.72 19.68 1.73
CA GLY A 88 -2.46 20.25 0.61
C GLY A 88 -2.24 19.46 -0.68
N ARG A 89 -1.75 20.14 -1.74
CA ARG A 89 -1.51 19.50 -3.04
C ARG A 89 -0.51 18.34 -2.99
N ASP A 90 0.33 18.29 -1.96
CA ASP A 90 1.38 17.29 -1.79
C ASP A 90 0.98 16.16 -0.82
N ALA A 91 -0.26 16.20 -0.31
CA ALA A 91 -0.85 15.12 0.48
C ALA A 91 -0.93 13.81 -0.34
N TRP A 92 -0.65 12.68 0.32
CA TRP A 92 -0.74 11.32 -0.26
C TRP A 92 0.13 11.09 -1.50
N LYS A 93 1.07 11.99 -1.76
CA LYS A 93 2.10 11.84 -2.79
C LYS A 93 3.41 11.39 -2.17
N PRO A 94 4.27 10.68 -2.95
CA PRO A 94 5.60 10.33 -2.50
C PRO A 94 6.36 11.55 -1.99
N THR A 95 6.94 11.45 -0.79
CA THR A 95 7.79 12.51 -0.20
C THR A 95 9.10 12.68 -0.95
N ILE A 96 9.62 11.61 -1.53
CA ILE A 96 10.84 11.60 -2.33
C ILE A 96 10.47 11.73 -3.80
N GLN A 97 11.07 12.71 -4.47
CA GLN A 97 10.91 12.90 -5.91
C GLN A 97 11.48 11.69 -6.67
N ARG A 98 10.62 11.02 -7.44
CA ARG A 98 11.01 9.87 -8.27
C ARG A 98 11.27 10.35 -9.69
N VAL A 99 12.51 10.24 -10.16
CA VAL A 99 12.86 10.50 -11.56
C VAL A 99 12.33 9.34 -12.42
N ARG A 100 11.09 9.49 -12.92
CA ARG A 100 10.47 8.48 -13.80
C ARG A 100 9.65 9.14 -14.90
N LYS A 101 9.67 8.55 -16.09
CA LYS A 101 8.76 8.93 -17.18
C LYS A 101 7.38 8.33 -16.92
N VAL A 102 6.39 9.17 -16.63
CA VAL A 102 4.99 8.75 -16.54
C VAL A 102 4.32 8.97 -17.88
N SER A 103 4.12 7.89 -18.64
CA SER A 103 3.47 7.93 -19.95
C SER A 103 2.02 8.40 -19.85
N ALA A 104 1.45 8.89 -20.96
CA ALA A 104 0.03 9.23 -21.04
C ALA A 104 -0.87 8.03 -20.67
N ALA A 105 -0.50 6.82 -21.10
CA ALA A 105 -1.21 5.59 -20.74
C ALA A 105 -1.24 5.33 -19.23
N LEU A 106 -0.13 5.56 -18.51
CA LEU A 106 -0.09 5.41 -17.05
C LEU A 106 -0.88 6.50 -16.32
N LYS A 107 -0.93 7.73 -16.87
CA LYS A 107 -1.77 8.80 -16.33
C LYS A 107 -3.25 8.44 -16.49
N ALA A 108 -3.66 7.99 -17.67
CA ALA A 108 -5.03 7.54 -17.92
C ALA A 108 -5.40 6.35 -17.05
N TYR A 109 -4.51 5.36 -16.91
CA TYR A 109 -4.74 4.24 -16.00
C TYR A 109 -4.93 4.69 -14.56
N ALA A 110 -4.07 5.57 -14.04
CA ALA A 110 -4.17 6.06 -12.67
C ALA A 110 -5.46 6.87 -12.40
N LEU A 111 -5.97 7.58 -13.42
CA LEU A 111 -7.25 8.30 -13.32
C LEU A 111 -8.43 7.32 -13.19
N LEU A 112 -8.45 6.28 -14.02
CA LEU A 112 -9.61 5.41 -14.21
C LEU A 112 -9.62 4.19 -13.28
N ALA A 113 -8.47 3.72 -12.81
CA ALA A 113 -8.41 2.50 -12.00
C ALA A 113 -9.20 2.65 -10.69
N THR A 114 -10.01 1.64 -10.37
CA THR A 114 -10.65 1.48 -9.07
C THR A 114 -9.67 0.87 -8.06
N SER A 115 -10.06 0.85 -6.79
CA SER A 115 -9.29 0.16 -5.75
C SER A 115 -9.21 -1.36 -6.02
N ALA A 116 -8.22 -2.00 -5.41
CA ALA A 116 -7.89 -3.40 -5.65
C ALA A 116 -8.91 -4.37 -5.06
N ASP A 117 -9.59 -3.98 -3.98
CA ASP A 117 -10.76 -4.69 -3.43
C ASP A 117 -11.92 -4.78 -4.44
N LYS A 118 -11.97 -3.87 -5.42
CA LYS A 118 -12.92 -3.87 -6.55
C LYS A 118 -12.33 -4.47 -7.83
N GLY A 119 -11.18 -5.14 -7.74
CA GLY A 119 -10.52 -5.79 -8.88
C GLY A 119 -9.72 -4.86 -9.79
N ALA A 120 -9.47 -3.60 -9.38
CA ALA A 120 -8.72 -2.62 -10.17
C ALA A 120 -9.23 -2.44 -11.61
N VAL A 121 -10.55 -2.52 -11.79
CA VAL A 121 -11.23 -2.26 -13.06
C VAL A 121 -11.15 -0.78 -13.42
N ARG A 122 -11.50 -0.41 -14.66
CA ARG A 122 -11.55 0.99 -15.08
C ARG A 122 -12.96 1.53 -14.89
N ASP A 123 -13.06 2.60 -14.12
CA ASP A 123 -14.28 3.37 -13.95
C ASP A 123 -14.40 4.43 -15.05
N LEU A 124 -15.25 4.16 -16.04
CA LEU A 124 -15.40 5.01 -17.22
C LEU A 124 -16.20 6.29 -16.94
N THR A 125 -17.00 6.35 -15.87
CA THR A 125 -17.80 7.53 -15.54
C THR A 125 -16.95 8.74 -15.16
N LYS A 126 -15.64 8.53 -14.91
CA LYS A 126 -14.66 9.60 -14.67
C LYS A 126 -14.27 10.37 -15.94
N LEU A 127 -14.76 9.94 -17.10
CA LEU A 127 -14.55 10.61 -18.38
C LEU A 127 -15.73 11.51 -18.78
N ASP A 128 -16.87 11.37 -18.10
CA ASP A 128 -18.07 12.20 -18.27
C ASP A 128 -17.92 13.52 -17.48
#